data_AF-A0A443S3P2-F1
#
_entry.id   AF-A0A443S3P2-F1
#
_cell.length_a   1.000
_cell.length_b   1.000
_cell.length_c   1.000
_cell.angle_alpha   90.00
_cell.angle_beta   90.00
_cell.angle_gamma   90.00
#
_symmetry.space_group_name_H-M   'P 1'
#
loop_
_entity.id
_entity.type
_entity.pdbx_description
1 polymer ?
#
loop_
_entity_poly.entity_id
_entity_poly.type
_entity_poly.pdbx_seq_one_letter_code
_entity_poly.pdbx_strand_id
1 'polypeptide(L)'
;MNNLNKIFSANLVPCISFGENDVYSHIKFDENSLFRRVQKKFLKVFTFSTPIFYGRGFSESIVGYLPYRKSINTVVGKAISVEKIEEPTQEDIDKLHAIYVKALCDLFYAYREKFSENPKLEIVIK
;
A
#
# COMPACT_ATOMS: atom_id res chain seq x y z
N MET A 1 17.73 -6.82 -43.36
CA MET A 1 18.35 -6.03 -42.28
C MET A 1 17.35 -5.94 -41.14
N ASN A 2 17.40 -6.90 -40.21
CA ASN A 2 16.47 -6.99 -39.07
C ASN A 2 17.29 -6.92 -37.77
N ASN A 3 16.66 -6.38 -36.72
CA ASN A 3 17.09 -6.27 -35.32
C ASN A 3 17.92 -5.05 -34.92
N LEU A 4 17.24 -3.92 -34.70
CA LEU A 4 17.71 -2.85 -33.80
C LEU A 4 16.69 -2.38 -32.74
N ASN A 5 15.55 -3.06 -32.57
CA ASN A 5 14.56 -2.69 -31.55
C ASN A 5 14.49 -3.71 -30.40
N LYS A 6 15.62 -3.95 -29.71
CA LYS A 6 15.60 -4.63 -28.40
C LYS A 6 15.66 -3.57 -27.31
N ILE A 7 14.56 -2.84 -27.13
CA ILE A 7 14.36 -1.97 -25.96
C ILE A 7 13.97 -2.90 -24.81
N PHE A 8 14.67 -2.83 -23.69
CA PHE A 8 14.41 -3.67 -22.51
C PHE A 8 12.95 -3.53 -22.07
N SER A 9 12.12 -4.55 -22.31
CA SER A 9 10.77 -4.60 -21.73
C SER A 9 10.91 -4.79 -20.22
N ALA A 10 10.31 -3.90 -19.44
CA ALA A 10 10.24 -4.03 -17.99
C ALA A 10 8.98 -4.81 -17.64
N ASN A 11 9.14 -5.97 -17.02
CA ASN A 11 7.98 -6.73 -16.54
C ASN A 11 7.40 -6.05 -15.30
N LEU A 12 6.08 -6.04 -15.19
CA LEU A 12 5.37 -5.54 -14.02
C LEU A 12 5.26 -6.65 -12.98
N VAL A 13 5.72 -6.41 -11.75
CA VAL A 13 5.75 -7.44 -10.70
C VAL A 13 4.79 -7.05 -9.57
N PRO A 14 3.73 -7.84 -9.31
CA PRO A 14 2.83 -7.59 -8.18
C PRO A 14 3.52 -7.94 -6.86
N CYS A 15 3.54 -6.99 -5.93
CA CYS A 15 4.15 -7.12 -4.62
C CYS A 15 3.18 -6.65 -3.54
N ILE A 16 3.12 -7.36 -2.42
CA ILE A 16 2.31 -6.96 -1.26
C ILE A 16 3.07 -7.17 0.04
N SER A 17 3.01 -6.19 0.93
CA SER A 17 3.65 -6.23 2.25
C SER A 17 2.61 -6.36 3.36
N PHE A 18 2.70 -7.44 4.13
CA PHE A 18 1.90 -7.63 5.34
C PHE A 18 2.62 -7.02 6.54
N GLY A 19 1.89 -6.39 7.46
CA GLY A 19 2.43 -5.82 8.70
C GLY A 19 2.79 -4.33 8.65
N GLU A 20 2.75 -3.69 7.46
CA GLU A 20 3.08 -2.26 7.33
C GLU A 20 2.16 -1.36 8.16
N ASN A 21 0.86 -1.66 8.19
CA ASN A 21 -0.11 -0.88 8.96
C ASN A 21 -0.01 -1.10 10.48
N ASP A 22 0.76 -2.09 10.91
CA ASP A 22 0.84 -2.50 12.30
C ASP A 22 2.03 -1.85 13.02
N VAL A 23 2.97 -1.26 12.28
CA VAL A 23 4.18 -0.63 12.83
C VAL A 23 3.93 0.69 13.56
N TYR A 24 2.74 1.28 13.39
CA TYR A 24 2.29 2.44 14.14
C TYR A 24 0.83 2.31 14.56
N SER A 25 0.49 2.92 15.69
CA SER A 25 -0.89 3.09 16.14
C SER A 25 -1.41 4.44 15.69
N HIS A 26 -2.62 4.47 15.16
CA HIS A 26 -3.29 5.70 14.74
C HIS A 26 -4.40 6.03 15.73
N ILE A 27 -4.49 7.30 16.15
CA ILE A 27 -5.62 7.75 16.97
C ILE A 27 -6.81 7.99 16.03
N LYS A 28 -7.83 7.15 16.16
CA LYS A 28 -9.12 7.37 15.49
C LYS A 28 -9.99 8.23 16.39
N PHE A 29 -10.10 9.51 16.06
CA PHE A 29 -11.05 10.39 16.73
C PHE A 29 -12.47 10.12 16.23
N ASP A 30 -13.42 10.07 17.16
CA ASP A 30 -14.85 10.05 16.85
C ASP A 30 -15.23 11.22 15.93
N GLU A 31 -16.16 10.99 15.00
CA GLU A 31 -16.60 11.97 14.02
C GLU A 31 -17.21 13.20 14.69
N ASN A 32 -17.81 13.02 15.86
CA ASN A 32 -18.41 14.08 16.67
C ASN A 32 -17.42 14.80 17.60
N SER A 33 -16.15 14.40 17.61
CA SER A 33 -15.15 15.01 18.50
C SER A 33 -14.75 16.43 18.06
N LEU A 34 -14.47 17.28 19.05
CA LEU A 34 -13.90 18.62 18.84
C LEU A 34 -12.56 18.53 18.08
N PHE A 35 -11.74 17.52 18.36
CA PHE A 35 -10.47 17.27 17.67
C PHE A 35 -10.66 17.00 16.17
N ARG A 36 -11.66 16.22 15.77
CA ARG A 36 -11.94 15.98 14.34
C ARG A 36 -12.39 17.25 13.63
N ARG A 37 -13.15 18.13 14.30
CA ARG A 37 -13.54 19.45 13.75
C ARG A 37 -12.34 20.35 13.54
N VAL A 38 -11.41 20.37 14.49
CA VAL A 38 -10.13 21.10 14.38
C VAL A 38 -9.30 20.52 13.23
N GLN A 39 -9.10 19.20 13.18
CA GLN A 39 -8.38 18.53 12.10
C GLN A 39 -8.98 18.84 10.72
N LYS A 40 -10.32 18.83 10.57
CA LYS A 40 -11.00 19.22 9.32
C LYS A 40 -10.75 20.69 8.95
N LYS A 41 -10.66 21.59 9.93
CA LYS A 41 -10.29 23.00 9.67
C LYS A 41 -8.83 23.13 9.23
N PHE A 42 -7.91 22.42 9.89
CA PHE A 42 -6.49 22.40 9.51
C PHE A 42 -6.28 21.79 8.11
N LEU A 43 -6.95 20.68 7.79
CA LEU A 43 -6.92 20.06 6.46
C LEU A 43 -7.38 21.04 5.36
N LYS A 44 -8.40 21.86 5.62
CA LYS A 44 -8.87 22.89 4.68
C LYS A 44 -7.86 24.03 4.46
N VAL A 45 -6.98 24.28 5.42
CA VAL A 45 -5.99 25.36 5.36
C VAL A 45 -4.66 24.87 4.79
N PHE A 46 -4.21 23.67 5.20
CA PHE A 46 -2.89 23.13 4.88
C PHE A 46 -2.89 22.07 3.78
N THR A 47 -4.04 21.76 3.17
CA THR A 47 -4.22 20.77 2.09
C THR A 47 -3.93 19.31 2.49
N PHE A 48 -3.18 19.08 3.58
CA PHE A 48 -2.96 17.77 4.18
C PHE A 48 -3.43 17.74 5.63
N SER A 49 -3.98 16.60 6.04
CA SER A 49 -4.33 16.33 7.43
C SER A 49 -3.10 15.70 8.06
N THR A 50 -2.56 16.30 9.12
CA THR A 50 -1.52 15.63 9.92
C THR A 50 -2.10 14.37 10.54
N PRO A 51 -1.64 13.16 10.15
CA PRO A 51 -2.04 11.95 10.83
C PRO A 51 -1.37 11.95 12.20
N ILE A 52 -2.16 11.80 13.27
CA ILE A 52 -1.61 11.58 14.61
C ILE A 52 -1.39 10.09 14.77
N PHE A 53 -0.14 9.68 14.60
CA PHE A 53 0.32 8.32 14.83
C PHE A 53 1.39 8.30 15.92
N TYR A 54 1.50 7.19 16.61
CA TYR A 54 2.52 6.95 17.61
C TYR A 54 2.98 5.50 17.52
N GLY A 55 4.23 5.28 17.91
CA GLY A 55 4.81 3.96 18.07
C GLY A 55 5.51 3.86 19.41
N ARG A 56 6.71 3.28 19.42
CA ARG A 56 7.55 3.14 20.61
C ARG A 56 8.53 4.29 20.80
N GLY A 57 8.96 4.49 22.03
CA GLY A 57 10.09 5.32 22.40
C GLY A 57 11.41 4.53 22.40
N PHE A 58 12.45 5.15 22.93
CA PHE A 58 13.77 4.52 23.05
C PHE A 58 13.79 3.37 24.07
N SER A 59 12.92 3.43 25.09
CA SER A 59 12.67 2.36 26.05
C SER A 59 11.25 1.82 25.92
N GLU A 60 11.00 0.61 26.43
CA GLU A 60 9.74 -0.12 26.24
C GLU A 60 8.52 0.55 26.89
N SER A 61 8.74 1.36 27.92
CA SER A 61 7.66 2.05 28.65
C SER A 61 7.32 3.44 28.11
N ILE A 62 8.05 3.94 27.10
CA ILE A 62 7.85 5.27 26.53
C ILE A 62 7.10 5.15 25.21
N VAL A 63 6.02 5.90 25.03
CA VAL A 63 5.38 6.11 23.73
C VAL A 63 6.15 7.17 22.96
N GLY A 64 6.39 6.95 21.67
CA GLY A 64 7.20 7.84 20.85
C GLY A 64 6.89 7.76 19.37
N TYR A 65 7.86 8.15 18.54
CA TYR A 65 7.73 8.21 17.09
C TYR A 65 8.48 7.09 16.36
N LEU A 66 9.09 6.13 17.06
CA LEU A 66 9.75 5.00 16.41
C LEU A 66 8.72 3.89 16.10
N PRO A 67 8.89 3.14 15.00
CA PRO A 67 7.96 2.07 14.68
C PRO A 67 8.04 0.93 15.71
N TYR A 68 6.92 0.27 15.96
CA TYR A 68 6.88 -0.97 16.72
C TYR A 68 7.76 -2.04 16.05
N ARG A 69 8.30 -2.96 16.86
CA ARG A 69 9.10 -4.09 16.37
C ARG A 69 8.17 -5.18 15.83
N LYS A 70 7.53 -4.92 14.70
CA LYS A 70 6.68 -5.87 14.00
C LYS A 70 7.31 -6.32 12.69
N SER A 71 7.07 -7.57 12.32
CA SER A 71 7.58 -8.12 11.06
C SER A 71 6.80 -7.54 9.88
N ILE A 72 7.53 -7.06 8.87
CA ILE A 72 6.95 -6.72 7.57
C ILE A 72 7.34 -7.85 6.60
N ASN A 73 6.34 -8.55 6.06
CA ASN A 73 6.55 -9.67 5.15
C ASN A 73 6.10 -9.27 3.74
N THR A 74 7.05 -9.06 2.84
CA THR A 74 6.77 -8.75 1.43
C THR A 74 6.70 -10.03 0.61
N VAL A 75 5.56 -10.28 -0.01
CA VAL A 75 5.36 -11.35 -0.99
C VAL A 75 5.48 -10.78 -2.39
N VAL A 76 6.37 -11.36 -3.18
CA VAL A 76 6.60 -10.99 -4.58
C VAL A 76 5.98 -12.05 -5.47
N GLY A 77 5.09 -11.62 -6.36
CA GLY A 77 4.40 -12.51 -7.28
C GLY A 77 5.13 -12.76 -8.59
N LYS A 78 4.43 -13.46 -9.48
CA LYS A 78 4.91 -13.74 -10.83
C LYS A 78 4.93 -12.45 -11.65
N ALA A 79 6.04 -12.23 -12.37
CA ALA A 79 6.18 -11.13 -13.30
C ALA A 79 5.14 -11.20 -14.44
N ILE A 80 4.53 -10.05 -14.75
CA ILE A 80 3.59 -9.83 -15.84
C ILE A 80 4.38 -9.19 -16.99
N SER A 81 4.39 -9.84 -18.15
CA SER A 81 5.06 -9.30 -19.33
C SER A 81 4.30 -8.08 -19.85
N VAL A 82 5.03 -7.00 -20.13
CA VAL A 82 4.46 -5.75 -20.65
C VAL A 82 5.11 -5.45 -21.99
N GLU A 83 4.27 -5.24 -23.00
CA GLU A 83 4.71 -4.77 -24.31
C GLU A 83 4.83 -3.25 -24.30
N LYS A 84 5.89 -2.72 -24.91
CA LYS A 84 6.07 -1.27 -25.03
C LYS A 84 5.10 -0.74 -26.09
N ILE A 85 4.22 0.16 -25.69
CA ILE A 85 3.34 0.94 -26.57
C ILE A 85 3.79 2.40 -26.43
N GLU A 86 4.16 3.06 -27.53
CA GLU A 86 4.67 4.45 -27.48
C GLU A 86 3.58 5.43 -27.01
N GLU A 87 2.33 5.23 -27.46
CA GLU A 87 1.16 6.02 -27.07
C GLU A 87 0.03 5.06 -26.63
N PRO A 88 0.04 4.58 -25.37
CA PRO A 88 -0.98 3.67 -24.89
C PRO A 88 -2.34 4.37 -24.76
N THR A 89 -3.40 3.67 -25.14
CA THR A 89 -4.77 4.11 -24.87
C THR A 89 -5.15 3.87 -23.41
N GLN A 90 -6.19 4.56 -22.91
CA GLN A 90 -6.68 4.31 -21.55
C GLN A 90 -7.15 2.87 -21.40
N GLU A 91 -7.77 2.30 -22.44
CA GLU A 91 -8.21 0.91 -22.46
C GLU A 91 -7.05 -0.08 -22.33
N ASP A 92 -5.88 0.21 -22.90
CA ASP A 92 -4.69 -0.64 -22.76
C ASP A 92 -4.15 -0.60 -21.32
N ILE A 93 -4.16 0.59 -20.71
CA ILE A 93 -3.77 0.78 -19.31
C ILE A 93 -4.72 0.04 -18.38
N ASP A 94 -6.04 0.19 -18.58
CA ASP A 94 -7.06 -0.41 -17.74
C ASP A 94 -7.01 -1.94 -17.81
N LYS A 95 -6.77 -2.51 -19.00
CA LYS A 95 -6.56 -3.96 -19.16
C LYS A 95 -5.36 -4.44 -18.36
N LEU A 96 -4.20 -3.77 -18.49
CA LEU A 96 -3.00 -4.17 -17.77
C LEU A 96 -3.16 -3.99 -16.25
N HIS A 97 -3.79 -2.90 -15.83
CA HIS A 97 -4.12 -2.62 -14.44
C HIS A 97 -5.04 -3.70 -13.86
N ALA A 98 -6.07 -4.14 -14.59
CA ALA A 98 -6.97 -5.21 -14.15
C ALA A 98 -6.22 -6.54 -13.94
N ILE A 99 -5.27 -6.87 -14.84
CA ILE A 99 -4.42 -8.06 -14.69
C ILE A 99 -3.56 -7.94 -13.42
N TYR A 100 -2.95 -6.78 -13.19
CA TYR A 100 -2.12 -6.52 -12.03
C TYR A 100 -2.92 -6.60 -10.72
N VAL A 101 -4.08 -5.94 -10.66
CA VAL A 101 -4.99 -5.96 -9.51
C VAL A 101 -5.44 -7.37 -9.19
N LYS A 102 -5.82 -8.15 -10.21
CA LYS A 102 -6.18 -9.56 -10.02
C LYS A 102 -5.01 -10.34 -9.41
N ALA A 103 -3.80 -10.21 -9.95
CA ALA A 103 -2.62 -10.89 -9.43
C ALA A 103 -2.29 -10.49 -7.98
N LEU A 104 -2.45 -9.21 -7.63
CA LEU A 104 -2.30 -8.73 -6.25
C LEU A 104 -3.34 -9.32 -5.31
N CYS A 105 -4.62 -9.35 -5.71
CA CYS A 105 -5.68 -9.98 -4.93
C CYS A 105 -5.39 -11.47 -4.70
N ASP A 106 -4.99 -12.18 -5.75
CA ASP A 106 -4.63 -13.61 -5.67
C ASP A 106 -3.47 -13.83 -4.67
N LEU A 107 -2.42 -12.99 -4.71
CA LEU A 107 -1.34 -13.03 -3.72
C LEU A 107 -1.84 -12.72 -2.30
N PHE A 108 -2.66 -11.70 -2.14
CA PHE A 108 -3.18 -11.31 -0.83
C PHE A 108 -3.94 -12.47 -0.18
N TYR A 109 -4.93 -13.03 -0.88
CA TYR A 109 -5.76 -14.10 -0.33
C TYR A 109 -4.99 -15.41 -0.12
N ALA A 110 -3.95 -15.69 -0.93
CA ALA A 110 -3.10 -16.86 -0.74
C ALA A 110 -2.23 -16.78 0.54
N TYR A 111 -1.84 -15.57 0.97
CA TYR A 111 -0.87 -15.39 2.06
C TYR A 111 -1.41 -14.66 3.30
N ARG A 112 -2.62 -14.09 3.25
CA ARG A 112 -3.20 -13.33 4.38
C ARG A 112 -3.29 -14.14 5.67
N GLU A 113 -3.62 -15.42 5.59
CA GLU A 113 -3.76 -16.27 6.79
C GLU A 113 -2.41 -16.56 7.45
N LYS A 114 -1.33 -16.52 6.66
CA LYS A 114 0.02 -16.80 7.14
C LYS A 114 0.70 -15.56 7.74
N PHE A 115 0.51 -14.40 7.12
CA PHE A 115 1.30 -13.21 7.43
C PHE A 115 0.50 -12.03 8.00
N SER A 116 -0.84 -12.04 7.94
CA SER A 116 -1.65 -10.98 8.54
C SER A 116 -1.92 -11.27 10.02
N GLU A 117 -1.79 -10.26 10.87
CA GLU A 117 -2.27 -10.33 12.27
C GLU A 117 -3.80 -10.46 12.35
N ASN A 118 -4.52 -10.01 11.31
CA ASN A 118 -5.98 -10.08 11.24
C ASN A 118 -6.43 -10.92 10.02
N PRO A 119 -6.82 -12.19 10.22
CA PRO A 119 -7.27 -13.07 9.13
C PRO A 119 -8.52 -12.57 8.39
N LYS A 120 -9.30 -11.66 8.99
CA LYS A 120 -10.49 -11.04 8.39
C LYS A 120 -10.16 -9.79 7.59
N LEU A 121 -8.90 -9.43 7.42
CA LEU A 121 -8.51 -8.28 6.62
C LEU A 121 -8.93 -8.51 5.16
N GLU A 122 -9.53 -7.47 4.57
CA GLU A 122 -9.88 -7.42 3.17
C GLU A 122 -8.99 -6.40 2.47
N ILE A 123 -8.53 -6.76 1.26
CA ILE A 123 -7.77 -5.85 0.41
C ILE A 123 -8.76 -4.92 -0.32
N VAL A 124 -8.50 -3.62 -0.24
CA VAL A 124 -9.28 -2.59 -0.95
C VAL A 124 -8.33 -1.81 -1.82
N ILE A 125 -8.50 -1.93 -3.13
CA ILE A 125 -7.77 -1.17 -4.15
C ILE A 125 -8.76 -0.17 -4.74
N LYS A 126 -8.41 1.12 -4.71
CA LYS A 126 -9.25 2.24 -5.16
C LYS A 126 -8.67 2.87 -6.40
#